data_AF-A0A6J1K4C0-F1
#
_entry.id   AF-A0A6J1K4C0-F1
#
_cell.length_a   1.000
_cell.length_b   1.000
_cell.length_c   1.000
_cell.angle_alpha   90.00
_cell.angle_beta   90.00
_cell.angle_gamma   90.00
#
_symmetry.space_group_name_H-M   'P 1'
#
loop_
_entity.id
_entity.type
_entity.pdbx_description
1 polymer ?
#
loop_
_entity_poly.entity_id
_entity_poly.type
_entity_poly.pdbx_seq_one_letter_code
_entity_poly.pdbx_strand_id
1 'polypeptide(L)'
;MVGRRNSGKASPLFLVLLAISFCFVTYNLVTAIIQYGSIGREVGDNSYDRLSNDPIIEMPENVRKRKTKAPFHVALTATDAPYSKWQCRIMYYWYKQKKNLPESEMGGFTRILHSGQPDNLMDEIPTMVVDPLPAGVDRGYVVLNRPWAFVQWLEKATIEEDYILMAEPDHIFVNPLPNLSDGGHPAAFPFFYIKPTQNEKVLRKFFPEEYGPVTKVDPIGNSPVIIRKDLLEKIAPTWMNISLKMKDDPEADKAFGWVLEMYAYAIASALHGVQHVLRKDFMLQPPWDMDIGKKFIIHYTYGCDYNLKGELTYGKMGEWRFDKRSHLRGPLPRNLPLPPPGVPESVVTLVKMVNEATANIRNWEAT
;
A
#
# COMPACT_ATOMS: atom_id res chain seq x y z
N MET A 1 8.96 -54.13 -2.68
CA MET A 1 7.50 -53.93 -2.86
C MET A 1 7.02 -53.06 -1.69
N VAL A 2 6.85 -51.75 -1.91
CA VAL A 2 5.53 -51.04 -1.94
C VAL A 2 4.71 -51.31 -0.66
N GLY A 3 4.26 -50.35 0.15
CA GLY A 3 4.27 -48.90 0.03
C GLY A 3 3.57 -48.21 1.22
N ARG A 4 3.83 -46.90 1.30
CA ARG A 4 3.25 -45.81 2.11
C ARG A 4 1.81 -45.99 2.63
N ARG A 5 1.54 -45.41 3.81
CA ARG A 5 0.84 -44.10 3.94
C ARG A 5 0.97 -43.49 5.34
N ASN A 6 1.79 -42.45 5.45
CA ASN A 6 1.59 -41.40 6.44
C ASN A 6 0.46 -40.49 5.93
N SER A 7 -0.69 -40.53 6.57
CA SER A 7 -1.69 -39.45 6.52
C SER A 7 -1.40 -38.52 7.69
N GLY A 8 -0.50 -37.56 7.47
CA GLY A 8 -0.15 -36.54 8.46
C GLY A 8 -1.34 -35.63 8.77
N LYS A 9 -1.73 -35.55 10.03
CA LYS A 9 -2.73 -34.60 10.56
C LYS A 9 -2.14 -33.17 10.60
N ALA A 10 -2.98 -32.16 10.34
CA ALA A 10 -2.59 -30.75 10.32
C ALA A 10 -2.30 -30.17 11.73
N SER A 11 -1.42 -29.17 11.81
CA SER A 11 -1.00 -28.49 13.05
C SER A 11 -2.05 -27.50 13.60
N PRO A 12 -2.28 -27.41 14.93
CA PRO A 12 -3.23 -26.47 15.54
C PRO A 12 -2.98 -24.98 15.24
N LEU A 13 -1.72 -24.54 15.08
CA LEU A 13 -1.36 -23.14 14.74
C LEU A 13 -1.80 -22.75 13.31
N PHE A 14 -1.87 -23.75 12.43
CA PHE A 14 -2.24 -23.60 11.02
C PHE A 14 -3.75 -23.42 10.82
N LEU A 15 -4.57 -23.98 11.72
CA LEU A 15 -6.03 -23.82 11.70
C LEU A 15 -6.48 -22.45 12.25
N VAL A 16 -5.65 -21.80 13.09
CA VAL A 16 -5.94 -20.47 13.66
C VAL A 16 -5.51 -19.33 12.72
N LEU A 17 -4.38 -19.46 11.99
CA LEU A 17 -4.01 -18.51 10.93
C LEU A 17 -4.99 -18.57 9.74
N LEU A 18 -5.60 -19.73 9.47
CA LEU A 18 -6.71 -19.88 8.52
C LEU A 18 -8.00 -19.17 8.99
N ALA A 19 -8.27 -19.12 10.30
CA ALA A 19 -9.42 -18.43 10.89
C ALA A 19 -9.29 -16.89 10.84
N ILE A 20 -8.10 -16.32 11.05
CA ILE A 20 -7.85 -14.86 10.96
C ILE A 20 -7.89 -14.37 9.50
N SER A 21 -7.41 -15.19 8.57
CA SER A 21 -7.44 -14.87 7.15
C SER A 21 -8.83 -15.01 6.51
N PHE A 22 -9.77 -15.79 7.08
CA PHE A 22 -11.17 -15.82 6.63
C PHE A 22 -12.02 -14.65 7.21
N CYS A 23 -11.68 -14.15 8.42
CA CYS A 23 -12.36 -13.01 9.05
C CYS A 23 -12.06 -11.64 8.39
N PHE A 24 -10.85 -11.42 7.87
CA PHE A 24 -10.52 -10.20 7.09
C PHE A 24 -11.13 -10.18 5.68
N VAL A 25 -11.27 -11.36 5.07
CA VAL A 25 -11.84 -11.53 3.73
C VAL A 25 -13.36 -11.29 3.71
N THR A 26 -14.07 -11.54 4.82
CA THR A 26 -15.54 -11.40 4.91
C THR A 26 -16.00 -10.03 5.43
N TYR A 27 -15.19 -9.30 6.20
CA TYR A 27 -15.59 -7.98 6.74
C TYR A 27 -15.43 -6.82 5.73
N ASN A 28 -14.36 -6.78 4.93
CA ASN A 28 -14.22 -5.78 3.84
C ASN A 28 -15.20 -6.02 2.68
N LEU A 29 -15.68 -7.26 2.53
CA LEU A 29 -16.78 -7.58 1.63
C LEU A 29 -18.10 -6.89 2.07
N VAL A 30 -18.33 -6.82 3.38
CA VAL A 30 -19.52 -6.26 4.03
C VAL A 30 -19.55 -4.71 3.96
N THR A 31 -18.44 -3.98 4.02
CA THR A 31 -18.47 -2.50 3.94
C THR A 31 -18.55 -1.98 2.49
N ALA A 32 -17.99 -2.71 1.53
CA ALA A 32 -18.12 -2.37 0.11
C ALA A 32 -19.55 -2.60 -0.41
N ILE A 33 -20.28 -3.63 0.06
CA ILE A 33 -21.72 -3.78 -0.24
C ILE A 33 -22.56 -2.64 0.37
N ILE A 34 -22.12 -2.07 1.49
CA ILE A 34 -22.81 -0.95 2.16
C ILE A 34 -22.66 0.39 1.39
N GLN A 35 -21.57 0.63 0.66
CA GLN A 35 -21.49 1.76 -0.29
C GLN A 35 -22.25 1.50 -1.60
N TYR A 36 -22.31 0.25 -2.05
CA TYR A 36 -22.91 -0.11 -3.35
C TYR A 36 -24.41 -0.44 -3.31
N GLY A 37 -25.00 -0.71 -2.14
CA GLY A 37 -26.44 -1.00 -1.95
C GLY A 37 -27.37 0.22 -1.90
N SER A 38 -26.87 1.45 -1.84
CA SER A 38 -27.68 2.67 -1.74
C SER A 38 -27.87 3.44 -3.06
N ILE A 39 -27.36 2.96 -4.19
CA ILE A 39 -27.46 3.64 -5.51
C ILE A 39 -27.99 2.69 -6.62
N GLY A 40 -28.48 1.50 -6.29
CA GLY A 40 -29.12 0.60 -7.26
C GLY A 40 -30.63 0.51 -7.08
N ARG A 41 -31.41 1.08 -8.02
CA ARG A 41 -32.90 1.15 -8.14
C ARG A 41 -33.51 2.35 -7.41
N GLU A 42 -34.29 3.28 -7.97
CA GLU A 42 -35.03 3.52 -9.23
C GLU A 42 -35.44 5.03 -9.13
N VAL A 43 -35.36 5.94 -10.11
CA VAL A 43 -36.26 6.18 -11.26
C VAL A 43 -35.75 7.46 -11.98
N GLY A 44 -35.76 7.48 -13.32
CA GLY A 44 -36.04 8.70 -14.09
C GLY A 44 -34.86 9.37 -14.81
N ASP A 45 -34.96 9.39 -16.15
CA ASP A 45 -34.24 10.26 -17.07
C ASP A 45 -34.13 11.71 -16.54
N ASN A 46 -32.98 12.34 -16.80
CA ASN A 46 -32.62 13.73 -16.49
C ASN A 46 -32.24 14.06 -15.03
N SER A 47 -30.97 13.82 -14.65
CA SER A 47 -30.27 14.67 -13.65
C SER A 47 -28.76 14.34 -13.53
N TYR A 48 -28.01 14.45 -14.63
CA TYR A 48 -26.53 14.36 -14.60
C TYR A 48 -25.82 15.65 -14.17
N ASP A 49 -26.44 16.49 -13.34
CA ASP A 49 -25.93 17.86 -13.11
C ASP A 49 -25.89 18.35 -11.65
N ARG A 50 -26.05 17.48 -10.64
CA ARG A 50 -26.07 17.94 -9.22
C ARG A 50 -25.45 17.03 -8.15
N LEU A 51 -24.36 16.33 -8.46
CA LEU A 51 -23.55 15.62 -7.44
C LEU A 51 -22.05 15.96 -7.51
N SER A 52 -21.73 17.21 -7.83
CA SER A 52 -20.39 17.80 -7.80
C SER A 52 -20.23 18.78 -6.64
N ASN A 53 -20.36 18.31 -5.40
CA ASN A 53 -19.97 19.09 -4.22
C ASN A 53 -19.17 18.22 -3.24
N ASP A 54 -18.15 17.54 -3.77
CA ASP A 54 -16.92 17.28 -3.01
C ASP A 54 -16.20 18.64 -2.93
N PRO A 55 -15.61 19.09 -1.81
CA PRO A 55 -14.78 20.29 -1.85
C PRO A 55 -13.70 20.06 -2.89
N ILE A 56 -13.87 20.70 -4.04
CA ILE A 56 -12.93 20.72 -5.13
C ILE A 56 -11.69 21.41 -4.56
N ILE A 57 -10.76 20.63 -4.01
CA ILE A 57 -9.37 21.06 -3.94
C ILE A 57 -8.92 21.01 -5.40
N GLU A 58 -9.18 22.10 -6.10
CA GLU A 58 -8.70 22.36 -7.44
C GLU A 58 -7.19 22.16 -7.38
N MET A 59 -6.70 21.18 -8.14
CA MET A 59 -5.27 20.97 -8.28
C MET A 59 -4.68 22.27 -8.82
N PRO A 60 -3.70 22.90 -8.16
CA PRO A 60 -3.05 24.05 -8.76
C PRO A 60 -2.42 23.59 -10.08
N GLU A 61 -2.94 24.07 -11.21
CA GLU A 61 -2.42 23.77 -12.55
C GLU A 61 -0.94 24.19 -12.69
N ASN A 62 -0.47 25.03 -11.77
CA ASN A 62 0.87 25.59 -11.75
C ASN A 62 1.74 24.96 -10.66
N VAL A 63 1.93 23.63 -10.69
CA VAL A 63 3.09 23.04 -10.00
C VAL A 63 4.33 23.57 -10.72
N ARG A 64 5.01 24.57 -10.14
CA ARG A 64 6.24 25.12 -10.68
C ARG A 64 7.24 23.97 -10.81
N LYS A 65 7.56 23.56 -12.05
CA LYS A 65 8.63 22.60 -12.30
C LYS A 65 9.89 23.10 -11.58
N ARG A 66 10.39 22.32 -10.61
CA ARG A 66 11.66 22.64 -9.95
C ARG A 66 12.74 22.77 -11.03
N LYS A 67 13.53 23.84 -10.95
CA LYS A 67 14.65 24.08 -11.88
C LYS A 67 15.76 23.04 -11.72
N THR A 68 15.87 22.43 -10.53
CA THR A 68 16.84 21.40 -10.20
C THR A 68 16.12 20.12 -9.79
N LYS A 69 16.61 18.99 -10.31
CA LYS A 69 16.07 17.69 -9.92
C LYS A 69 16.34 17.43 -8.43
N ALA A 70 15.38 16.81 -7.75
CA ALA A 70 15.49 16.42 -6.35
C ALA A 70 15.19 14.93 -6.22
N PRO A 71 16.18 14.05 -6.42
CA PRO A 71 15.95 12.62 -6.40
C PRO A 71 15.47 12.13 -5.03
N PHE A 72 14.77 11.00 -5.02
CA PHE A 72 14.29 10.35 -3.81
C PHE A 72 14.69 8.88 -3.74
N HIS A 73 15.08 8.41 -2.56
CA HIS A 73 15.34 7.01 -2.28
C HIS A 73 14.04 6.23 -2.16
N VAL A 74 13.92 5.07 -2.83
CA VAL A 74 12.74 4.22 -2.71
C VAL A 74 12.94 3.25 -1.54
N ALA A 75 12.10 3.36 -0.51
CA ALA A 75 12.11 2.51 0.67
C ALA A 75 10.88 1.60 0.68
N LEU A 76 11.10 0.30 0.59
CA LEU A 76 10.08 -0.73 0.56
C LEU A 76 10.16 -1.59 1.82
N THR A 77 9.14 -1.59 2.68
CA THR A 77 9.10 -2.51 3.83
C THR A 77 8.59 -3.88 3.43
N ALA A 78 9.24 -4.95 3.90
CA ALA A 78 8.93 -6.31 3.51
C ALA A 78 9.12 -7.33 4.64
N THR A 79 8.38 -8.44 4.52
CA THR A 79 8.60 -9.66 5.32
C THR A 79 9.36 -10.70 4.50
N ASP A 80 9.83 -11.75 5.18
CA ASP A 80 10.43 -12.94 4.57
C ASP A 80 9.39 -13.95 4.06
N ALA A 81 8.09 -13.64 4.18
CA ALA A 81 7.03 -14.52 3.70
C ALA A 81 7.04 -14.63 2.17
N PRO A 82 6.79 -15.81 1.57
CA PRO A 82 6.73 -16.00 0.13
C PRO A 82 5.81 -14.99 -0.57
N TYR A 83 4.68 -14.69 0.06
CA TYR A 83 3.75 -13.65 -0.36
C TYR A 83 4.43 -12.29 -0.57
N SER A 84 5.18 -11.79 0.42
CA SER A 84 5.86 -10.48 0.32
C SER A 84 7.02 -10.54 -0.68
N LYS A 85 7.76 -11.66 -0.70
CA LYS A 85 8.91 -11.86 -1.57
C LYS A 85 8.59 -11.70 -3.05
N TRP A 86 7.57 -12.39 -3.57
CA TRP A 86 7.26 -12.30 -5.01
C TRP A 86 6.78 -10.92 -5.41
N GLN A 87 6.05 -10.24 -4.52
CA GLN A 87 5.61 -8.85 -4.72
C GLN A 87 6.82 -7.91 -4.80
N CYS A 88 7.77 -8.01 -3.86
CA CYS A 88 9.01 -7.22 -3.87
C CYS A 88 9.80 -7.36 -5.16
N ARG A 89 9.88 -8.57 -5.72
CA ARG A 89 10.62 -8.82 -6.98
C ARG A 89 9.97 -8.15 -8.18
N ILE A 90 8.64 -8.19 -8.29
CA ILE A 90 7.89 -7.48 -9.34
C ILE A 90 8.06 -5.97 -9.20
N MET A 91 7.91 -5.45 -7.98
CA MET A 91 8.08 -4.02 -7.68
C MET A 91 9.50 -3.56 -8.04
N TYR A 92 10.53 -4.30 -7.63
CA TYR A 92 11.93 -3.98 -7.92
C TYR A 92 12.28 -4.09 -9.41
N TYR A 93 11.70 -5.07 -10.13
CA TYR A 93 11.82 -5.15 -11.60
C TYR A 93 11.33 -3.85 -12.24
N TRP A 94 10.13 -3.39 -11.89
CA TRP A 94 9.55 -2.18 -12.46
C TRP A 94 10.25 -0.89 -12.01
N TYR A 95 10.76 -0.83 -10.78
CA TYR A 95 11.67 0.24 -10.36
C TYR A 95 12.87 0.35 -11.32
N LYS A 96 13.54 -0.76 -11.63
CA LYS A 96 14.69 -0.75 -12.56
C LYS A 96 14.31 -0.28 -13.97
N GLN A 97 13.14 -0.70 -14.47
CA GLN A 97 12.66 -0.29 -15.80
C GLN A 97 12.33 1.21 -15.88
N LYS A 98 11.83 1.80 -14.78
CA LYS A 98 11.32 3.17 -14.78
C LYS A 98 12.33 4.21 -14.26
N LYS A 99 13.29 3.83 -13.42
CA LYS A 99 14.27 4.73 -12.76
C LYS A 99 15.00 5.67 -13.73
N ASN A 100 15.47 5.13 -14.85
CA ASN A 100 16.33 5.88 -15.77
C ASN A 100 15.56 6.54 -16.92
N LEU A 101 14.22 6.47 -16.91
CA LEU A 101 13.42 7.12 -17.93
C LEU A 101 13.43 8.64 -17.74
N PRO A 102 13.25 9.42 -18.83
CA PRO A 102 13.02 10.85 -18.74
C PRO A 102 11.91 11.16 -17.71
N GLU A 103 12.06 12.27 -17.00
CA GLU A 103 11.15 12.73 -15.93
C GLU A 103 11.14 11.88 -14.65
N SER A 104 11.79 10.71 -14.60
CA SER A 104 11.99 10.04 -13.32
C SER A 104 13.03 10.77 -12.47
N GLU A 105 12.74 10.83 -11.16
CA GLU A 105 13.65 11.29 -10.10
C GLU A 105 13.85 10.19 -9.05
N MET A 106 13.62 8.92 -9.41
CA MET A 106 13.95 7.79 -8.53
C MET A 106 15.48 7.67 -8.37
N GLY A 107 15.93 7.75 -7.13
CA GLY A 107 17.31 7.57 -6.68
C GLY A 107 17.58 6.11 -6.31
N GLY A 108 18.25 5.87 -5.19
CA GLY A 108 18.52 4.54 -4.63
C GLY A 108 17.26 3.75 -4.26
N PHE A 109 17.47 2.50 -3.87
CA PHE A 109 16.41 1.57 -3.46
C PHE A 109 16.88 0.78 -2.24
N THR A 110 16.01 0.63 -1.25
CA THR A 110 16.22 -0.31 -0.15
C THR A 110 14.94 -1.09 0.13
N ARG A 111 15.05 -2.42 0.12
CA ARG A 111 14.09 -3.30 0.77
C ARG A 111 14.44 -3.39 2.26
N ILE A 112 13.58 -2.88 3.12
CA ILE A 112 13.71 -2.95 4.57
C ILE A 112 13.05 -4.26 5.03
N LEU A 113 13.88 -5.29 5.21
CA LEU A 113 13.43 -6.63 5.58
C LEU A 113 13.34 -6.73 7.11
N HIS A 114 12.12 -6.69 7.64
CA HIS A 114 11.86 -6.67 9.09
C HIS A 114 11.54 -8.06 9.66
N SER A 115 12.29 -9.08 9.21
CA SER A 115 12.25 -10.45 9.73
C SER A 115 13.31 -10.72 10.79
N GLY A 116 14.30 -9.83 10.94
CA GLY A 116 15.48 -10.04 11.78
C GLY A 116 16.49 -11.05 11.20
N GLN A 117 16.23 -11.61 10.02
CA GLN A 117 17.11 -12.61 9.38
C GLN A 117 17.26 -12.33 7.87
N PRO A 118 18.44 -12.56 7.30
CA PRO A 118 18.64 -12.44 5.86
C PRO A 118 17.82 -13.48 5.09
N ASP A 119 17.50 -13.18 3.82
CA ASP A 119 16.84 -14.11 2.91
C ASP A 119 17.54 -14.15 1.55
N ASN A 120 17.07 -15.05 0.68
CA ASN A 120 17.64 -15.28 -0.65
C ASN A 120 17.45 -14.12 -1.64
N LEU A 121 16.62 -13.11 -1.33
CA LEU A 121 16.43 -11.96 -2.22
C LEU A 121 17.48 -10.87 -2.00
N MET A 122 18.34 -10.98 -0.98
CA MET A 122 19.42 -10.03 -0.76
C MET A 122 20.46 -10.03 -1.88
N ASP A 123 20.58 -11.13 -2.63
CA ASP A 123 21.43 -11.23 -3.82
C ASP A 123 20.83 -10.49 -5.03
N GLU A 124 19.52 -10.18 -5.00
CA GLU A 124 18.79 -9.56 -6.10
C GLU A 124 18.39 -8.11 -5.82
N ILE A 125 17.97 -7.81 -4.60
CA ILE A 125 17.39 -6.54 -4.18
C ILE A 125 18.25 -5.95 -3.07
N PRO A 126 18.74 -4.70 -3.20
CA PRO A 126 19.44 -4.01 -2.11
C PRO A 126 18.56 -4.03 -0.86
N THR A 127 19.04 -4.70 0.19
CA THR A 127 18.25 -5.03 1.37
C THR A 127 18.99 -4.61 2.64
N MET A 128 18.26 -4.00 3.58
CA MET A 128 18.71 -3.87 4.95
C MET A 128 17.83 -4.76 5.84
N VAL A 129 18.46 -5.65 6.59
CA VAL A 129 17.78 -6.47 7.60
C VAL A 129 17.65 -5.67 8.88
N VAL A 130 16.44 -5.61 9.41
CA VAL A 130 16.11 -4.98 10.69
C VAL A 130 15.30 -5.94 11.54
N ASP A 131 15.31 -5.73 12.84
CA ASP A 131 14.63 -6.63 13.77
C ASP A 131 13.11 -6.39 13.72
N PRO A 132 12.28 -7.44 13.82
CA PRO A 132 10.86 -7.26 14.07
C PRO A 132 10.64 -6.66 15.46
N LEU A 133 9.41 -6.24 15.74
CA LEU A 133 8.97 -5.97 17.10
C LEU A 133 9.14 -7.24 17.97
N PRO A 134 9.40 -7.08 19.28
CA PRO A 134 9.43 -8.21 20.18
C PRO A 134 8.14 -9.05 20.12
N ALA A 135 8.29 -10.37 20.30
CA ALA A 135 7.18 -11.30 20.16
C ALA A 135 5.97 -10.88 21.03
N GLY A 136 4.79 -10.83 20.40
CA GLY A 136 3.53 -10.49 21.07
C GLY A 136 3.23 -8.99 21.17
N VAL A 137 4.21 -8.10 20.94
CA VAL A 137 3.99 -6.63 20.95
C VAL A 137 3.07 -6.20 19.82
N ASP A 138 3.17 -6.86 18.66
CA ASP A 138 2.32 -6.57 17.51
C ASP A 138 0.87 -7.07 17.68
N ARG A 139 0.59 -7.90 18.70
CA ARG A 139 -0.72 -8.53 18.96
C ARG A 139 -1.32 -9.21 17.71
N GLY A 140 -0.47 -9.80 16.87
CA GLY A 140 -0.86 -10.44 15.61
C GLY A 140 -1.16 -9.47 14.46
N TYR A 141 -1.00 -8.16 14.68
CA TYR A 141 -1.08 -7.13 13.64
C TYR A 141 0.32 -6.81 13.10
N VAL A 142 0.79 -7.68 12.20
CA VAL A 142 2.16 -7.67 11.65
C VAL A 142 2.58 -6.34 11.01
N VAL A 143 1.61 -5.51 10.61
CA VAL A 143 1.85 -4.18 10.01
C VAL A 143 2.55 -3.23 10.99
N LEU A 144 2.45 -3.45 12.31
CA LEU A 144 3.18 -2.64 13.31
C LEU A 144 4.70 -2.74 13.21
N ASN A 145 5.22 -3.78 12.54
CA ASN A 145 6.65 -3.87 12.27
C ASN A 145 7.12 -2.78 11.29
N ARG A 146 6.23 -2.20 10.47
CA ARG A 146 6.58 -1.17 9.48
C ARG A 146 7.16 0.11 10.09
N PRO A 147 6.49 0.81 11.01
CA PRO A 147 7.08 2.00 11.64
C PRO A 147 8.39 1.67 12.36
N TRP A 148 8.47 0.50 13.00
CA TRP A 148 9.70 0.06 13.67
C TRP A 148 10.85 -0.20 12.69
N ALA A 149 10.54 -0.76 11.52
CA ALA A 149 11.50 -0.97 10.45
C ALA A 149 12.06 0.36 9.94
N PHE A 150 11.23 1.39 9.79
CA PHE A 150 11.67 2.73 9.39
C PHE A 150 12.55 3.39 10.45
N VAL A 151 12.22 3.29 11.74
CA VAL A 151 13.07 3.82 12.82
C VAL A 151 14.47 3.22 12.71
N GLN A 152 14.58 1.89 12.68
CA GLN A 152 15.88 1.22 12.59
C GLN A 152 16.62 1.51 11.29
N TRP A 153 15.91 1.55 10.15
CA TRP A 153 16.53 1.81 8.85
C TRP A 153 17.08 3.22 8.77
N LEU A 154 16.36 4.24 9.25
CA LEU A 154 16.84 5.63 9.27
C LEU A 154 18.05 5.81 10.19
N GLU A 155 18.12 5.06 11.29
CA GLU A 155 19.28 5.09 12.20
C GLU A 155 20.53 4.40 11.61
N LYS A 156 20.34 3.33 10.82
CA LYS A 156 21.43 2.44 10.39
C LYS A 156 21.88 2.67 8.94
N ALA A 157 21.00 3.16 8.07
CA ALA A 157 21.26 3.25 6.63
C ALA A 157 22.00 4.54 6.26
N THR A 158 22.91 4.42 5.30
CA THR A 158 23.43 5.58 4.58
C THR A 158 22.54 5.84 3.37
N ILE A 159 21.82 6.95 3.39
CA ILE A 159 20.87 7.36 2.33
C ILE A 159 21.41 8.65 1.69
N GLU A 160 21.80 8.56 0.41
CA GLU A 160 22.36 9.68 -0.35
C GLU A 160 21.30 10.76 -0.66
N GLU A 161 20.07 10.35 -0.94
CA GLU A 161 18.99 11.27 -1.29
C GLU A 161 18.40 11.99 -0.06
N ASP A 162 18.00 13.24 -0.26
CA ASP A 162 17.32 14.05 0.77
C ASP A 162 15.83 13.70 0.90
N TYR A 163 15.27 12.98 -0.07
CA TYR A 163 13.87 12.57 -0.09
C TYR A 163 13.76 11.05 -0.10
N ILE A 164 12.66 10.54 0.45
CA ILE A 164 12.34 9.12 0.54
C ILE A 164 10.92 8.93 0.01
N LEU A 165 10.75 7.99 -0.91
CA LEU A 165 9.47 7.38 -1.22
C LEU A 165 9.25 6.19 -0.30
N MET A 166 8.28 6.28 0.60
CA MET A 166 7.75 5.11 1.31
C MET A 166 6.82 4.34 0.36
N ALA A 167 7.16 3.08 0.05
CA ALA A 167 6.46 2.22 -0.91
C ALA A 167 6.08 0.86 -0.30
N GLU A 168 5.13 0.17 -0.94
CA GLU A 168 4.66 -1.16 -0.56
C GLU A 168 5.01 -2.25 -1.59
N PRO A 169 5.05 -3.55 -1.20
CA PRO A 169 5.42 -4.63 -2.11
C PRO A 169 4.46 -4.75 -3.31
N ASP A 170 3.20 -4.36 -3.14
CA ASP A 170 2.16 -4.38 -4.15
C ASP A 170 2.04 -3.10 -4.97
N HIS A 171 3.13 -2.34 -5.06
CA HIS A 171 3.28 -1.23 -5.98
C HIS A 171 3.94 -1.69 -7.29
N ILE A 172 3.43 -1.21 -8.42
CA ILE A 172 4.07 -1.31 -9.73
C ILE A 172 4.20 0.10 -10.32
N PHE A 173 5.43 0.52 -10.64
CA PHE A 173 5.66 1.79 -11.33
C PHE A 173 5.24 1.69 -12.80
N VAL A 174 4.14 2.35 -13.17
CA VAL A 174 3.61 2.32 -14.54
C VAL A 174 4.17 3.46 -15.39
N ASN A 175 4.39 4.64 -14.80
CA ASN A 175 5.00 5.80 -15.44
C ASN A 175 6.28 6.25 -14.69
N PRO A 176 7.20 6.97 -15.36
CA PRO A 176 8.34 7.61 -14.70
C PRO A 176 7.86 8.51 -13.56
N LEU A 177 8.34 8.30 -12.34
CA LEU A 177 7.90 9.04 -11.16
C LEU A 177 8.87 10.21 -10.87
N PRO A 178 8.45 11.48 -11.03
CA PRO A 178 9.17 12.64 -10.51
C PRO A 178 8.95 12.77 -8.99
N ASN A 179 9.75 13.60 -8.34
CA ASN A 179 9.54 13.99 -6.95
C ASN A 179 8.28 14.86 -6.87
N LEU A 180 7.21 14.30 -6.32
CA LEU A 180 5.91 14.97 -6.23
C LEU A 180 5.82 15.98 -5.09
N SER A 181 6.83 16.05 -4.21
CA SER A 181 6.87 17.04 -3.11
C SER A 181 6.94 18.47 -3.65
N ASP A 182 6.28 19.40 -2.96
CA ASP A 182 6.24 20.80 -3.39
C ASP A 182 6.43 21.78 -2.22
N GLY A 183 7.22 22.83 -2.45
CA GLY A 183 7.45 23.88 -1.44
C GLY A 183 7.98 23.38 -0.08
N GLY A 184 8.65 22.23 -0.03
CA GLY A 184 9.09 21.59 1.22
C GLY A 184 8.06 20.67 1.89
N HIS A 185 6.83 20.64 1.37
CA HIS A 185 5.78 19.74 1.84
C HIS A 185 5.92 18.35 1.19
N PRO A 186 5.79 17.27 1.96
CA PRO A 186 5.71 15.92 1.42
C PRO A 186 4.51 15.75 0.48
N ALA A 187 4.56 14.79 -0.43
CA ALA A 187 3.41 14.42 -1.26
C ALA A 187 2.86 13.06 -0.82
N ALA A 188 1.54 12.94 -0.75
CA ALA A 188 0.86 11.72 -0.30
C ALA A 188 -0.41 11.44 -1.10
N PHE A 189 -0.79 10.18 -1.20
CA PHE A 189 -2.09 9.80 -1.75
C PHE A 189 -3.22 9.99 -0.71
N PRO A 190 -4.32 10.68 -1.04
CA PRO A 190 -5.45 10.81 -0.14
C PRO A 190 -6.30 9.53 -0.12
N PHE A 191 -6.48 8.94 1.05
CA PHE A 191 -7.29 7.75 1.24
C PHE A 191 -8.70 8.11 1.69
N PHE A 192 -9.71 7.78 0.86
CA PHE A 192 -11.11 8.13 1.12
C PHE A 192 -11.67 7.55 2.44
N TYR A 193 -11.06 6.50 2.97
CA TYR A 193 -11.45 5.85 4.23
C TYR A 193 -10.73 6.41 5.47
N ILE A 194 -9.69 7.24 5.29
CA ILE A 194 -9.06 7.97 6.39
C ILE A 194 -9.82 9.28 6.57
N LYS A 195 -10.68 9.33 7.58
CA LYS A 195 -11.59 10.45 7.85
C LYS A 195 -11.38 11.01 9.25
N PRO A 196 -10.40 11.91 9.46
CA PRO A 196 -10.08 12.45 10.79
C PRO A 196 -11.25 13.17 11.46
N THR A 197 -12.01 13.97 10.71
CA THR A 197 -13.19 14.69 11.22
C THR A 197 -14.31 13.77 11.70
N GLN A 198 -14.53 12.63 11.03
CA GLN A 198 -15.55 11.65 11.42
C GLN A 198 -15.14 10.81 12.64
N ASN A 199 -13.85 10.81 12.98
CA ASN A 199 -13.29 10.01 14.07
C ASN A 199 -12.71 10.87 15.20
N GLU A 200 -13.07 12.16 15.26
CA GLU A 200 -12.46 13.14 16.17
C GLU A 200 -12.36 12.64 17.61
N LYS A 201 -13.45 12.09 18.17
CA LYS A 201 -13.48 11.58 19.54
C LYS A 201 -12.35 10.58 19.83
N VAL A 202 -12.09 9.65 18.91
CA VAL A 202 -11.03 8.64 19.06
C VAL A 202 -9.66 9.27 18.81
N LEU A 203 -9.56 10.14 17.79
CA LEU A 203 -8.30 10.83 17.47
C LEU A 203 -7.80 11.71 18.63
N ARG A 204 -8.68 12.34 19.42
CA ARG A 204 -8.26 13.22 20.53
C ARG A 204 -7.44 12.53 21.62
N LYS A 205 -7.50 11.20 21.73
CA LYS A 205 -6.60 10.43 22.60
C LYS A 205 -5.13 10.49 22.17
N PHE A 206 -4.88 10.74 20.88
CA PHE A 206 -3.55 10.70 20.25
C PHE A 206 -3.16 12.04 19.61
N PHE A 207 -4.12 12.94 19.39
CA PHE A 207 -3.94 14.31 18.90
C PHE A 207 -4.69 15.30 19.82
N PRO A 208 -4.08 15.67 20.97
CA PRO A 208 -4.71 16.56 21.94
C PRO A 208 -5.10 17.94 21.36
N GLU A 209 -6.08 18.60 21.96
CA GLU A 209 -6.61 19.89 21.48
C GLU A 209 -5.56 21.00 21.37
N GLU A 210 -4.51 20.96 22.19
CA GLU A 210 -3.40 21.91 22.16
C GLU A 210 -2.63 21.93 20.82
N TYR A 211 -2.67 20.83 20.05
CA TYR A 211 -2.06 20.76 18.72
C TYR A 211 -2.96 21.34 17.62
N GLY A 212 -4.21 21.69 17.95
CA GLY A 212 -5.18 22.36 17.08
C GLY A 212 -6.32 21.44 16.62
N PRO A 213 -7.07 21.84 15.58
CA PRO A 213 -8.22 21.07 15.09
C PRO A 213 -7.78 19.78 14.40
N VAL A 214 -8.61 18.73 14.45
CA VAL A 214 -8.35 17.45 13.77
C VAL A 214 -8.25 17.56 12.24
N THR A 215 -8.67 18.68 11.66
CA THR A 215 -8.47 19.00 10.24
C THR A 215 -7.00 19.21 9.85
N LYS A 216 -6.09 19.33 10.84
CA LYS A 216 -4.64 19.30 10.60
C LYS A 216 -4.10 17.89 10.34
N VAL A 217 -4.85 16.85 10.68
CA VAL A 217 -4.50 15.47 10.34
C VAL A 217 -4.94 15.23 8.91
N ASP A 218 -3.99 15.03 8.01
CA ASP A 218 -4.27 14.79 6.60
C ASP A 218 -4.96 13.42 6.40
N PRO A 219 -5.88 13.27 5.42
CA PRO A 219 -6.57 12.01 5.14
C PRO A 219 -5.68 11.03 4.35
N ILE A 220 -4.54 10.65 4.92
CA ILE A 220 -3.47 9.89 4.26
C ILE A 220 -3.07 8.66 5.08
N GLY A 221 -2.18 7.85 4.51
CA GLY A 221 -1.37 6.87 5.23
C GLY A 221 0.11 7.06 4.93
N ASN A 222 0.94 6.13 5.40
CA ASN A 222 2.39 6.18 5.22
C ASN A 222 2.85 5.91 3.77
N SER A 223 2.01 5.32 2.91
CA SER A 223 2.42 4.89 1.57
C SER A 223 1.28 4.99 0.54
N PRO A 224 1.54 5.49 -0.69
CA PRO A 224 2.78 6.11 -1.12
C PRO A 224 2.92 7.53 -0.55
N VAL A 225 4.12 7.84 -0.05
CA VAL A 225 4.50 9.18 0.40
C VAL A 225 5.92 9.50 -0.05
N ILE A 226 6.13 10.68 -0.68
CA ILE A 226 7.46 11.26 -0.88
C ILE A 226 7.68 12.36 0.17
N ILE A 227 8.63 12.14 1.07
CA ILE A 227 8.91 13.00 2.22
C ILE A 227 10.41 13.27 2.32
N ARG A 228 10.80 14.44 2.84
CA ARG A 228 12.20 14.69 3.16
C ARG A 228 12.68 13.75 4.27
N LYS A 229 13.89 13.24 4.14
CA LYS A 229 14.51 12.33 5.11
C LYS A 229 14.50 12.89 6.54
N ASP A 230 14.89 14.15 6.72
CA ASP A 230 14.94 14.78 8.05
C ASP A 230 13.56 14.98 8.71
N LEU A 231 12.49 15.11 7.91
CA LEU A 231 11.12 15.11 8.42
C LEU A 231 10.70 13.69 8.81
N LEU A 232 11.03 12.70 8.00
CA LEU A 232 10.71 11.31 8.30
C LEU A 232 11.45 10.82 9.55
N GLU A 233 12.72 11.19 9.74
CA GLU A 233 13.51 10.92 10.96
C GLU A 233 12.82 11.45 12.23
N LYS A 234 12.19 12.63 12.16
CA LYS A 234 11.43 13.21 13.28
C LYS A 234 10.11 12.48 13.53
N ILE A 235 9.40 12.11 12.46
CA ILE A 235 8.06 11.53 12.54
C ILE A 235 8.11 10.05 12.92
N ALA A 236 9.08 9.28 12.43
CA ALA A 236 9.10 7.82 12.54
C ALA A 236 9.01 7.29 13.99
N PRO A 237 9.75 7.83 14.98
CA PRO A 237 9.60 7.40 16.38
C PRO A 237 8.21 7.70 16.96
N THR A 238 7.62 8.85 16.62
CA THR A 238 6.27 9.21 17.05
C THR A 238 5.21 8.32 16.39
N TRP A 239 5.37 8.04 15.08
CA TRP A 239 4.51 7.13 14.33
C TRP A 239 4.52 5.72 14.93
N MET A 240 5.70 5.17 15.26
CA MET A 240 5.82 3.90 15.97
C MET A 240 5.07 3.91 17.31
N ASN A 241 5.35 4.92 18.15
CA ASN A 241 4.76 4.99 19.48
C ASN A 241 3.24 5.15 19.45
N ILE A 242 2.70 5.95 18.54
CA ILE A 242 1.24 6.12 18.38
C ILE A 242 0.63 4.83 17.85
N SER A 243 1.27 4.15 16.90
CA SER A 243 0.79 2.86 16.38
C SER A 243 0.64 1.83 17.49
N LEU A 244 1.62 1.72 18.38
CA LEU A 244 1.56 0.81 19.54
C LEU A 244 0.46 1.23 20.52
N LYS A 245 0.39 2.52 20.89
CA LYS A 245 -0.63 3.04 21.80
C LYS A 245 -2.05 2.84 21.27
N MET A 246 -2.26 3.05 19.97
CA MET A 246 -3.55 2.80 19.33
C MET A 246 -3.88 1.31 19.34
N LYS A 247 -2.90 0.43 19.11
CA LYS A 247 -3.13 -1.01 19.17
C LYS A 247 -3.49 -1.49 20.57
N ASP A 248 -2.95 -0.83 21.59
CA ASP A 248 -3.24 -1.13 22.99
C ASP A 248 -4.58 -0.55 23.46
N ASP A 249 -5.10 0.51 22.82
CA ASP A 249 -6.40 1.12 23.13
C ASP A 249 -7.55 0.37 22.42
N PRO A 250 -8.48 -0.28 23.15
CA PRO A 250 -9.53 -1.08 22.53
C PRO A 250 -10.51 -0.29 21.66
N GLU A 251 -10.72 1.01 21.92
CA GLU A 251 -11.60 1.85 21.10
C GLU A 251 -10.92 2.20 19.78
N ALA A 252 -9.63 2.55 19.82
CA ALA A 252 -8.84 2.87 18.63
C ALA A 252 -8.58 1.63 17.76
N ASP A 253 -8.20 0.48 18.35
CA ASP A 253 -8.01 -0.78 17.62
C ASP A 253 -9.31 -1.22 16.93
N LYS A 254 -10.44 -1.09 17.62
CA LYS A 254 -11.75 -1.38 17.03
C LYS A 254 -12.14 -0.39 15.94
N ALA A 255 -11.89 0.91 16.14
CA ALA A 255 -12.31 1.96 15.20
C ALA A 255 -11.48 1.96 13.92
N PHE A 256 -10.16 1.81 14.04
CA PHE A 256 -9.24 1.93 12.90
C PHE A 256 -8.81 0.57 12.34
N GLY A 257 -8.74 -0.48 13.15
CA GLY A 257 -8.43 -1.84 12.70
C GLY A 257 -7.20 -1.91 11.79
N TRP A 258 -7.41 -2.32 10.54
CA TRP A 258 -6.33 -2.51 9.57
C TRP A 258 -5.70 -1.22 9.02
N VAL A 259 -6.32 -0.05 9.25
CA VAL A 259 -5.75 1.26 8.86
C VAL A 259 -5.19 2.03 10.05
N LEU A 260 -5.10 1.40 11.22
CA LEU A 260 -4.64 2.03 12.45
C LEU A 260 -3.25 2.64 12.31
N GLU A 261 -2.32 1.91 11.68
CA GLU A 261 -0.96 2.40 11.43
C GLU A 261 -0.97 3.63 10.51
N MET A 262 -1.84 3.66 9.50
CA MET A 262 -2.00 4.82 8.60
C MET A 262 -2.49 6.06 9.35
N TYR A 263 -3.47 5.90 10.25
CA TYR A 263 -3.90 6.97 11.15
C TYR A 263 -2.78 7.43 12.07
N ALA A 264 -1.98 6.50 12.60
CA ALA A 264 -0.83 6.84 13.44
C ALA A 264 0.23 7.64 12.68
N TYR A 265 0.48 7.32 11.40
CA TYR A 265 1.37 8.13 10.54
C TYR A 265 0.82 9.55 10.36
N ALA A 266 -0.46 9.68 9.98
CA ALA A 266 -1.09 10.97 9.75
C ALA A 266 -1.09 11.86 11.01
N ILE A 267 -1.37 11.27 12.19
CA ILE A 267 -1.31 11.99 13.47
C ILE A 267 0.13 12.37 13.82
N ALA A 268 1.09 11.45 13.65
CA ALA A 268 2.49 11.76 13.93
C ALA A 268 3.00 12.92 13.05
N SER A 269 2.64 12.95 11.76
CA SER A 269 2.93 14.09 10.90
C SER A 269 2.31 15.39 11.41
N ALA A 270 1.03 15.36 11.79
CA ALA A 270 0.33 16.54 12.30
C ALA A 270 0.91 17.07 13.62
N LEU A 271 1.32 16.18 14.54
CA LEU A 271 1.99 16.55 15.80
C LEU A 271 3.32 17.27 15.56
N HIS A 272 4.02 16.92 14.48
CA HIS A 272 5.27 17.57 14.06
C HIS A 272 5.05 18.73 13.09
N GLY A 273 3.81 19.16 12.86
CA GLY A 273 3.47 20.28 11.98
C GLY A 273 3.72 20.00 10.49
N VAL A 274 3.77 18.74 10.09
CA VAL A 274 4.02 18.32 8.70
C VAL A 274 2.69 18.09 7.98
N GLN A 275 2.42 18.91 6.96
CA GLN A 275 1.27 18.78 6.07
C GLN A 275 1.67 18.30 4.69
N HIS A 276 0.80 17.53 4.04
CA HIS A 276 1.06 16.90 2.75
C HIS A 276 0.33 17.59 1.60
N VAL A 277 1.00 17.62 0.44
CA VAL A 277 0.35 17.86 -0.85
C VAL A 277 -0.37 16.58 -1.25
N LEU A 278 -1.71 16.63 -1.29
CA LEU A 278 -2.54 15.50 -1.64
C LEU A 278 -2.54 15.28 -3.17
N ARG A 279 -2.11 14.10 -3.61
CA ARG A 279 -1.94 13.75 -5.03
C ARG A 279 -2.80 12.55 -5.40
N LYS A 280 -3.98 12.80 -5.96
CA LYS A 280 -4.87 11.75 -6.49
C LYS A 280 -4.25 11.00 -7.69
N ASP A 281 -3.30 11.62 -8.38
CA ASP A 281 -2.54 11.02 -9.48
C ASP A 281 -1.32 10.21 -9.02
N PHE A 282 -1.02 10.16 -7.72
CA PHE A 282 0.15 9.43 -7.22
C PHE A 282 0.04 7.92 -7.48
N MET A 283 -1.13 7.35 -7.23
CA MET A 283 -1.40 5.94 -7.51
C MET A 283 -2.83 5.71 -8.00
N LEU A 284 -3.08 4.50 -8.50
CA LEU A 284 -4.38 3.95 -8.83
C LEU A 284 -4.59 2.59 -8.17
N GLN A 285 -5.84 2.21 -7.98
CA GLN A 285 -6.28 1.00 -7.29
C GLN A 285 -7.28 0.22 -8.16
N PRO A 286 -6.78 -0.62 -9.09
CA PRO A 286 -7.65 -1.55 -9.82
C PRO A 286 -8.39 -2.49 -8.85
N PRO A 287 -9.65 -2.87 -9.13
CA PRO A 287 -10.42 -2.58 -10.35
C PRO A 287 -11.17 -1.23 -10.34
N TRP A 288 -11.03 -0.41 -9.29
CA TRP A 288 -11.84 0.79 -9.08
C TRP A 288 -11.43 1.96 -9.98
N ASP A 289 -10.13 2.16 -10.15
CA ASP A 289 -9.59 3.12 -11.11
C ASP A 289 -9.48 2.45 -12.48
N MET A 290 -10.22 2.94 -13.47
CA MET A 290 -10.34 2.26 -14.78
C MET A 290 -9.15 2.51 -15.71
N ASP A 291 -8.58 3.72 -15.70
CA ASP A 291 -7.56 4.16 -16.64
C ASP A 291 -6.23 4.49 -15.94
N ILE A 292 -5.12 4.22 -16.64
CA ILE A 292 -3.77 4.56 -16.18
C ILE A 292 -3.56 6.08 -16.23
N GLY A 293 -3.82 6.68 -17.40
CA GLY A 293 -3.58 8.10 -17.64
C GLY A 293 -2.16 8.54 -17.25
N LYS A 294 -2.06 9.65 -16.50
CA LYS A 294 -0.79 10.21 -16.00
C LYS A 294 -0.39 9.69 -14.61
N LYS A 295 -1.07 8.68 -14.09
CA LYS A 295 -0.82 8.17 -12.74
C LYS A 295 0.46 7.35 -12.67
N PHE A 296 1.12 7.29 -11.52
CA PHE A 296 2.49 6.75 -11.45
C PHE A 296 2.60 5.32 -10.95
N ILE A 297 1.74 4.92 -10.00
CA ILE A 297 1.83 3.62 -9.32
C ILE A 297 0.51 2.86 -9.44
N ILE A 298 0.55 1.61 -9.89
CA ILE A 298 -0.54 0.67 -9.67
C ILE A 298 -0.36 0.04 -8.29
N HIS A 299 -1.36 0.21 -7.41
CA HIS A 299 -1.44 -0.46 -6.11
C HIS A 299 -2.49 -1.58 -6.20
N TYR A 300 -2.05 -2.82 -6.38
CA TYR A 300 -2.94 -3.96 -6.65
C TYR A 300 -3.45 -4.63 -5.36
N THR A 301 -4.10 -3.84 -4.51
CA THR A 301 -4.60 -4.31 -3.21
C THR A 301 -5.90 -5.11 -3.30
N TYR A 302 -6.76 -4.83 -4.27
CA TYR A 302 -8.07 -5.47 -4.41
C TYR A 302 -8.05 -6.66 -5.37
N GLY A 303 -8.89 -7.66 -5.07
CA GLY A 303 -9.16 -8.73 -6.02
C GLY A 303 -9.91 -8.21 -7.24
N CYS A 304 -9.46 -8.62 -8.43
CA CYS A 304 -10.08 -8.32 -9.70
C CYS A 304 -10.81 -9.57 -10.18
N ASP A 305 -12.12 -9.62 -9.97
CA ASP A 305 -12.97 -10.76 -10.32
C ASP A 305 -13.96 -10.36 -11.41
N TYR A 306 -13.91 -11.03 -12.55
CA TYR A 306 -14.73 -10.70 -13.71
C TYR A 306 -15.40 -11.94 -14.31
N ASN A 307 -16.59 -11.76 -14.86
CA ASN A 307 -17.18 -12.77 -15.75
C ASN A 307 -16.58 -12.68 -17.16
N LEU A 308 -16.88 -13.64 -18.03
CA LEU A 308 -16.33 -13.68 -19.40
C LEU A 308 -16.81 -12.54 -20.31
N LYS A 309 -17.79 -11.74 -19.87
CA LYS A 309 -18.24 -10.52 -20.57
C LYS A 309 -17.47 -9.26 -20.14
N GLY A 310 -16.54 -9.38 -19.20
CA GLY A 310 -15.77 -8.25 -18.67
C GLY A 310 -16.49 -7.46 -17.57
N GLU A 311 -17.54 -8.01 -16.96
CA GLU A 311 -18.28 -7.36 -15.87
C GLU A 311 -17.72 -7.79 -14.51
N LEU A 312 -17.48 -6.82 -13.61
CA LEU A 312 -16.93 -7.07 -12.28
C LEU A 312 -17.92 -7.86 -11.42
N THR A 313 -17.48 -8.97 -10.83
CA THR A 313 -18.31 -9.83 -9.97
C THR A 313 -18.07 -9.54 -8.50
N TYR A 314 -18.86 -8.61 -7.94
CA TYR A 314 -18.75 -8.21 -6.54
C TYR A 314 -18.91 -9.38 -5.57
N GLY A 315 -17.88 -9.59 -4.74
CA GLY A 315 -17.89 -10.56 -3.66
C GLY A 315 -18.02 -12.01 -4.05
N LYS A 316 -17.78 -12.33 -5.31
CA LYS A 316 -17.79 -13.69 -5.85
C LYS A 316 -16.52 -13.91 -6.65
N MET A 317 -16.06 -15.15 -6.68
CA MET A 317 -15.00 -15.52 -7.61
C MET A 317 -15.52 -15.38 -9.03
N GLY A 318 -14.83 -14.56 -9.82
CA GLY A 318 -15.09 -14.40 -11.24
C GLY A 318 -14.64 -15.63 -12.03
N GLU A 319 -15.13 -15.73 -13.27
CA GLU A 319 -14.62 -16.72 -14.23
C GLU A 319 -13.17 -16.41 -14.65
N TRP A 320 -12.83 -15.12 -14.69
CA TRP A 320 -11.46 -14.63 -14.70
C TRP A 320 -11.15 -13.91 -13.38
N ARG A 321 -9.98 -14.17 -12.79
CA ARG A 321 -9.57 -13.58 -11.53
C ARG A 321 -8.09 -13.22 -11.52
N PHE A 322 -7.78 -12.05 -10.96
CA PHE A 322 -6.47 -11.72 -10.40
C PHE A 322 -6.63 -11.30 -8.94
N ASP A 323 -6.12 -12.10 -8.00
CA ASP A 323 -5.99 -11.71 -6.60
C ASP A 323 -4.69 -12.24 -6.02
N LYS A 324 -3.84 -11.33 -5.55
CA LYS A 324 -2.58 -11.67 -4.90
C LYS A 324 -2.75 -12.58 -3.69
N ARG A 325 -3.90 -12.54 -3.00
CA ARG A 325 -4.21 -13.40 -1.84
C ARG A 325 -4.49 -14.85 -2.23
N SER A 326 -4.60 -15.16 -3.51
CA SER A 326 -4.57 -16.54 -4.02
C SER A 326 -3.15 -17.14 -4.02
N HIS A 327 -2.11 -16.32 -3.80
CA HIS A 327 -0.70 -16.69 -3.91
C HIS A 327 0.08 -16.41 -2.62
N LEU A 328 -0.43 -16.92 -1.49
CA LEU A 328 0.19 -16.71 -0.16
C LEU A 328 1.43 -17.57 0.10
N ARG A 329 1.48 -18.76 -0.52
CA ARG A 329 2.49 -19.80 -0.23
C ARG A 329 3.63 -19.88 -1.24
N GLY A 330 3.64 -18.98 -2.21
CA GLY A 330 4.62 -18.99 -3.29
C GLY A 330 4.27 -17.94 -4.35
N PRO A 331 5.15 -17.78 -5.36
CA PRO A 331 4.93 -16.84 -6.45
C PRO A 331 3.68 -17.20 -7.27
N LEU A 332 3.11 -16.21 -7.93
CA LEU A 332 2.07 -16.43 -8.95
C LEU A 332 2.67 -17.16 -10.17
N PRO A 333 1.89 -17.98 -10.90
CA PRO A 333 2.39 -18.67 -12.07
C PRO A 333 2.71 -17.68 -13.20
N ARG A 334 3.71 -18.02 -14.02
CA ARG A 334 4.00 -17.27 -15.25
C ARG A 334 2.83 -17.37 -16.24
N ASN A 335 2.75 -16.38 -17.14
CA ASN A 335 1.78 -16.36 -18.24
C ASN A 335 0.32 -16.43 -17.76
N LEU A 336 -0.03 -15.56 -16.81
CA LEU A 336 -1.42 -15.38 -16.40
C LEU A 336 -2.30 -15.05 -17.62
N PRO A 337 -3.51 -15.62 -17.72
CA PRO A 337 -4.43 -15.28 -18.79
C PRO A 337 -4.78 -13.80 -18.72
N LEU A 338 -4.79 -13.12 -19.87
CA LEU A 338 -5.30 -11.76 -19.95
C LEU A 338 -6.79 -11.73 -19.60
N PRO A 339 -7.28 -10.65 -18.98
CA PRO A 339 -8.70 -10.50 -18.69
C PRO A 339 -9.55 -10.48 -19.98
N PRO A 340 -10.84 -10.86 -19.89
CA PRO A 340 -11.75 -10.84 -21.03
C PRO A 340 -11.94 -9.42 -21.60
N PRO A 341 -12.43 -9.29 -22.85
CA PRO A 341 -12.82 -7.99 -23.41
C PRO A 341 -13.82 -7.27 -22.49
N GLY A 342 -13.70 -5.94 -22.39
CA GLY A 342 -14.55 -5.10 -21.53
C GLY A 342 -13.98 -4.82 -20.14
N VAL A 343 -12.94 -5.54 -19.71
CA VAL A 343 -12.24 -5.25 -18.46
C VAL A 343 -11.41 -3.95 -18.58
N PRO A 344 -11.37 -3.09 -17.52
CA PRO A 344 -10.68 -1.81 -17.57
C PRO A 344 -9.19 -1.87 -17.94
N GLU A 345 -8.69 -0.80 -18.55
CA GLU A 345 -7.29 -0.64 -18.97
C GLU A 345 -6.32 -0.91 -17.82
N SER A 346 -6.65 -0.44 -16.62
CA SER A 346 -5.79 -0.58 -15.44
C SER A 346 -5.56 -2.03 -15.02
N VAL A 347 -6.59 -2.88 -15.09
CA VAL A 347 -6.51 -4.32 -14.78
C VAL A 347 -5.77 -5.05 -15.90
N VAL A 348 -6.05 -4.73 -17.16
CA VAL A 348 -5.33 -5.28 -18.32
C VAL A 348 -3.83 -4.98 -18.21
N THR A 349 -3.49 -3.73 -17.86
CA THR A 349 -2.12 -3.26 -17.71
C THR A 349 -1.42 -3.95 -16.55
N LEU A 350 -2.07 -4.04 -15.39
CA LEU A 350 -1.56 -4.78 -14.24
C LEU A 350 -1.14 -6.20 -14.62
N VAL A 351 -2.01 -6.96 -15.29
CA VAL A 351 -1.75 -8.36 -15.66
C VAL A 351 -0.62 -8.46 -16.69
N LYS A 352 -0.59 -7.57 -17.68
CA LYS A 352 0.51 -7.49 -18.66
C LYS A 352 1.85 -7.22 -17.98
N MET A 353 1.88 -6.28 -17.04
CA MET A 353 3.10 -5.89 -16.32
C MET A 353 3.59 -6.99 -15.37
N VAL A 354 2.66 -7.71 -14.74
CA VAL A 354 2.98 -8.92 -13.94
C VAL A 354 3.54 -10.02 -14.84
N ASN A 355 2.93 -10.29 -15.99
CA ASN A 355 3.41 -11.29 -16.94
C ASN A 355 4.81 -10.95 -17.47
N GLU A 356 5.06 -9.69 -17.82
CA GLU A 356 6.38 -9.26 -18.28
C GLU A 356 7.44 -9.41 -17.18
N ALA A 357 7.14 -8.93 -15.96
CA ALA A 357 8.08 -9.06 -14.84
C ALA A 357 8.40 -10.53 -14.57
N THR A 358 7.37 -11.37 -14.42
CA THR A 358 7.59 -12.80 -14.16
C THR A 358 8.33 -13.49 -15.29
N ALA A 359 8.08 -13.15 -16.56
CA ALA A 359 8.82 -13.66 -17.71
C ALA A 359 10.34 -13.38 -17.62
N ASN A 360 10.72 -12.18 -17.19
CA ASN A 360 12.10 -11.68 -17.23
C ASN A 360 12.89 -11.87 -15.93
N ILE A 361 12.22 -12.09 -14.79
CA ILE A 361 12.88 -12.38 -13.52
C ILE A 361 13.42 -13.82 -13.54
N ARG A 362 14.74 -13.97 -13.34
CA ARG A 362 15.41 -15.29 -13.25
C ARG A 362 14.98 -16.01 -11.97
N ASN A 363 14.94 -17.35 -11.98
CA ASN A 363 14.59 -18.14 -10.79
C ASN A 363 13.27 -17.71 -10.14
N TRP A 364 12.26 -17.39 -10.94
CA TRP A 364 10.95 -16.91 -10.43
C TRP A 364 10.31 -17.88 -9.44
N GLU A 365 10.44 -19.18 -9.69
CA GLU A 365 9.87 -20.22 -8.82
C GLU A 365 10.59 -20.38 -7.47
N ALA A 366 11.77 -19.79 -7.29
CA ALA A 366 12.59 -19.92 -6.08
C ALA A 366 12.22 -18.90 -4.98
N THR A 367 10.97 -18.45 -4.96
CA THR A 367 10.51 -17.31 -4.14
C THR A 367 9.79 -17.74 -2.87
#